data_AF-A0A4W3GQ63-F1
#
_entry.id   AF-A0A4W3GQ63-F1
#
_cell.length_a   1.000
_cell.length_b   1.000
_cell.length_c   1.000
_cell.angle_alpha   90.00
_cell.angle_beta   90.00
_cell.angle_gamma   90.00
#
_symmetry.space_group_name_H-M   'P 1'
#
loop_
_entity.id
_entity.type
_entity.pdbx_description
1 polymer ?
#
loop_
_entity_poly.entity_id
_entity_poly.type
_entity_poly.pdbx_seq_one_letter_code
_entity_poly.pdbx_strand_id
1 'polypeptide(L)'
;WAHDFIVQGFAALERVLQDTAGRCCVGDEVTMADMCLVPQVFNATRRFKVDMTPFPTIARINKALLELKAFKVSEPSCQPDTPAEQRA
;
A
#
# COMPACT_ATOMS: atom_id res chain seq x y z
N TRP A 1 -5.80 10.96 -15.19
CA TRP A 1 -5.51 11.80 -14.00
C TRP A 1 -5.08 10.96 -12.81
N ALA A 2 -5.97 10.35 -12.01
CA ALA A 2 -5.57 9.66 -10.77
C ALA A 2 -4.56 8.53 -11.01
N HIS A 3 -4.81 7.67 -12.00
CA HIS A 3 -3.87 6.63 -12.43
C HIS A 3 -2.47 7.20 -12.72
N ASP A 4 -2.38 8.27 -13.52
CA ASP A 4 -1.11 8.86 -13.96
C ASP A 4 -0.33 9.49 -12.79
N PHE A 5 -1.02 10.14 -11.86
CA PHE A 5 -0.40 10.69 -10.65
C PHE A 5 0.05 9.59 -9.68
N ILE A 6 -0.71 8.50 -9.56
CA ILE A 6 -0.30 7.35 -8.76
C ILE A 6 0.98 6.74 -9.35
N VAL A 7 1.01 6.49 -10.66
CA VAL A 7 2.20 5.93 -11.34
C VAL A 7 3.42 6.83 -11.14
N GLN A 8 3.30 8.15 -11.32
CA GLN A 8 4.39 9.09 -11.11
C GLN A 8 4.84 9.14 -9.63
N GLY A 9 3.89 9.17 -8.70
CA GLY A 9 4.17 9.17 -7.26
C GLY A 9 4.87 7.89 -6.81
N PHE A 10 4.41 6.72 -7.30
CA PHE A 10 5.05 5.44 -7.02
C PHE A 10 6.43 5.34 -7.65
N ALA A 11 6.64 5.86 -8.86
CA ALA A 11 7.98 5.91 -9.46
C ALA A 11 8.96 6.79 -8.65
N ALA A 12 8.48 7.85 -7.99
CA ALA A 12 9.30 8.64 -7.07
C ALA A 12 9.55 7.90 -5.75
N LEU A 13 8.50 7.34 -5.15
CA LEU A 13 8.60 6.63 -3.87
C LEU A 13 9.46 5.36 -3.97
N GLU A 14 9.33 4.58 -5.03
CA GLU A 14 10.13 3.37 -5.28
C GLU A 14 11.63 3.67 -5.28
N ARG A 15 12.03 4.84 -5.80
CA ARG A 15 13.42 5.32 -5.75
C ARG A 15 13.86 5.68 -4.33
N VAL A 16 13.03 6.41 -3.57
CA VAL A 16 13.33 6.76 -2.17
C VAL A 16 13.50 5.50 -1.31
N LEU A 17 12.65 4.49 -1.54
CA LEU A 17 12.67 3.25 -0.78
C LEU A 17 13.93 2.41 -1.02
N GLN A 18 14.70 2.65 -2.09
CA GLN A 18 15.99 1.97 -2.26
C GLN A 18 16.99 2.33 -1.15
N ASP A 19 16.88 3.53 -0.59
CA ASP A 19 17.79 4.03 0.44
C ASP A 19 17.24 3.84 1.86
N THR A 20 15.92 3.77 2.02
CA THR A 20 15.28 3.77 3.35
C THR A 20 14.67 2.44 3.76
N ALA A 21 14.28 1.59 2.81
CA ALA A 21 13.46 0.43 3.13
C ALA A 21 14.28 -0.73 3.73
N GLY A 22 13.84 -1.22 4.88
CA GLY A 22 14.16 -2.56 5.38
C GLY A 22 12.97 -3.48 5.16
N ARG A 23 12.46 -4.08 6.24
CA ARG A 23 11.18 -4.79 6.24
C ARG A 23 9.99 -3.86 5.96
N CYS A 24 10.05 -2.61 6.43
CA CYS A 24 9.03 -1.58 6.28
C CYS A 24 9.54 -0.44 5.36
N CYS A 25 8.75 0.64 5.20
CA CYS A 25 9.15 1.81 4.40
C CYS A 25 10.45 2.48 4.90
N VAL A 26 10.68 2.48 6.21
CA VAL A 26 11.86 3.06 6.85
C VAL A 26 12.41 2.08 7.87
N GLY A 27 13.51 1.39 7.51
CA GLY A 27 14.08 0.32 8.33
C GLY A 27 13.12 -0.86 8.53
N ASP A 28 13.15 -1.45 9.72
CA ASP A 28 12.45 -2.71 10.02
C ASP A 28 11.19 -2.55 10.88
N GLU A 29 10.88 -1.33 11.31
CA GLU A 29 9.74 -1.03 12.17
C GLU A 29 8.64 -0.27 11.40
N VAL A 30 7.38 -0.47 11.82
CA VAL A 30 6.24 0.21 11.22
C VAL A 30 6.26 1.69 11.59
N THR A 31 6.14 2.55 10.58
CA THR A 31 6.13 4.01 10.70
C THR A 31 4.87 4.60 10.06
N MET A 32 4.73 5.93 10.17
CA MET A 32 3.67 6.64 9.46
C MET A 32 3.74 6.47 7.93
N ALA A 33 4.94 6.23 7.35
CA ALA A 33 5.09 5.98 5.93
C ALA A 33 4.32 4.72 5.49
N ASP A 34 4.34 3.67 6.31
CA ASP A 34 3.61 2.41 6.08
C ASP A 34 2.09 2.61 6.18
N MET A 35 1.65 3.44 7.14
CA MET A 35 0.24 3.82 7.30
C MET A 35 -0.30 4.57 6.08
N CYS A 36 0.54 5.35 5.39
CA CYS A 36 0.18 6.00 4.13
C CYS A 36 0.31 5.06 2.92
N LEU A 37 1.28 4.15 2.93
CA LEU A 37 1.55 3.25 1.80
C LEU A 37 0.40 2.27 1.56
N VAL A 38 -0.05 1.55 2.60
CA VAL A 38 -1.01 0.44 2.45
C VAL A 38 -2.33 0.90 1.83
N PRO A 39 -2.99 1.98 2.32
CA PRO A 39 -4.21 2.48 1.68
C PRO A 39 -3.98 2.97 0.25
N GLN A 40 -2.80 3.53 -0.05
CA GLN A 40 -2.49 4.02 -1.39
C GLN A 40 -2.27 2.88 -2.38
N VAL A 41 -1.62 1.78 -1.97
CA VAL A 41 -1.51 0.56 -2.79
C VAL A 41 -2.88 -0.09 -3.01
N PHE A 42 -3.75 -0.08 -1.99
CA PHE A 42 -5.15 -0.51 -2.16
C PHE A 42 -5.87 0.32 -3.24
N ASN A 43 -5.80 1.65 -3.18
CA ASN A 43 -6.39 2.51 -4.20
C ASN A 43 -5.81 2.23 -5.60
N ALA A 44 -4.48 2.13 -5.69
CA ALA A 44 -3.78 1.87 -6.95
C ALA A 44 -4.28 0.59 -7.62
N THR A 45 -4.35 -0.52 -6.87
CA THR A 45 -4.69 -1.84 -7.40
C THR A 45 -6.20 -2.05 -7.56
N ARG A 46 -7.01 -1.73 -6.54
CA ARG A 46 -8.44 -2.05 -6.51
C ARG A 46 -9.30 -1.02 -7.24
N ARG A 47 -8.96 0.27 -7.16
CA ARG A 47 -9.78 1.35 -7.76
C ARG A 47 -9.27 1.78 -9.12
N PHE A 48 -7.97 1.99 -9.26
CA PHE A 48 -7.40 2.59 -10.46
C PHE A 48 -6.67 1.61 -11.38
N LYS A 49 -6.59 0.32 -11.00
CA LYS A 49 -6.02 -0.76 -11.81
C LYS A 49 -4.59 -0.46 -12.30
N VAL A 50 -3.80 0.22 -11.47
CA VAL A 50 -2.40 0.54 -11.74
C VAL A 50 -1.59 -0.75 -11.75
N ASP A 51 -0.74 -0.91 -12.76
CA ASP A 51 0.23 -1.99 -12.81
C ASP A 51 1.33 -1.76 -11.76
N MET A 52 1.50 -2.74 -10.87
CA MET A 52 2.50 -2.71 -9.80
C MET A 52 3.81 -3.40 -10.19
N THR A 53 3.90 -4.02 -11.37
CA THR A 53 5.16 -4.66 -11.82
C THR A 53 6.38 -3.73 -11.81
N PRO A 54 6.26 -2.41 -12.08
CA PRO A 54 7.42 -1.50 -12.01
C PRO A 54 7.84 -1.10 -10.58
N PHE A 55 7.07 -1.50 -9.55
CA PHE A 55 7.25 -1.04 -8.16
C PHE A 55 7.47 -2.22 -7.18
N PRO A 56 8.53 -3.03 -7.36
CA PRO A 56 8.74 -4.26 -6.61
C PRO A 56 8.98 -4.03 -5.11
N THR A 57 9.61 -2.93 -4.71
CA THR A 57 9.88 -2.61 -3.30
C THR A 57 8.60 -2.23 -2.58
N ILE A 58 7.79 -1.36 -3.19
CA ILE A 58 6.45 -1.03 -2.69
C ILE A 58 5.60 -2.29 -2.54
N ALA A 59 5.58 -3.17 -3.57
CA ALA A 59 4.82 -4.40 -3.54
C ALA A 59 5.28 -5.35 -2.40
N ARG A 60 6.61 -5.47 -2.19
CA ARG A 60 7.20 -6.28 -1.11
C ARG A 60 6.79 -5.77 0.27
N ILE A 61 6.94 -4.47 0.52
CA ILE A 61 6.59 -3.85 1.80
C ILE A 61 5.09 -4.01 2.06
N ASN A 62 4.25 -3.68 1.08
CA ASN A 62 2.80 -3.81 1.23
C ASN A 62 2.39 -5.25 1.58
N LYS A 63 3.00 -6.25 0.93
CA LYS A 63 2.76 -7.66 1.27
C LYS A 63 3.12 -7.98 2.73
N ALA A 64 4.29 -7.52 3.20
CA ALA A 64 4.73 -7.74 4.58
C ALA A 64 3.82 -7.05 5.61
N LEU A 65 3.37 -5.83 5.32
CA LEU A 65 2.48 -5.07 6.22
C LEU A 65 1.09 -5.71 6.31
N LEU A 66 0.54 -6.22 5.20
CA LEU A 66 -0.76 -6.90 5.17
C LEU A 66 -0.78 -8.23 5.93
N GLU A 67 0.37 -8.78 6.35
CA GLU A 67 0.42 -9.95 7.24
C GLU A 67 0.07 -9.58 8.69
N LEU A 68 0.32 -8.33 9.10
CA LEU A 68 0.11 -7.86 10.46
C LEU A 68 -1.39 -7.73 10.78
N LYS A 69 -1.79 -8.17 11.96
CA LYS A 69 -3.19 -8.12 12.42
C LYS A 69 -3.77 -6.69 12.33
N ALA A 70 -2.97 -5.67 12.67
CA ALA A 70 -3.39 -4.27 12.65
C ALA A 70 -3.89 -3.81 11.26
N PHE A 71 -3.19 -4.20 10.19
CA PHE A 71 -3.60 -3.87 8.82
C PHE A 71 -4.76 -4.74 8.31
N LYS A 72 -4.89 -5.99 8.79
CA LYS A 72 -6.03 -6.84 8.45
C LYS A 72 -7.35 -6.33 9.02
N VAL A 73 -7.39 -5.93 10.29
CA VAL A 73 -8.63 -5.46 10.94
C VAL A 73 -9.04 -4.05 10.50
N SER A 74 -8.10 -3.27 9.96
CA SER A 74 -8.34 -1.92 9.43
C SER A 74 -8.62 -1.92 7.92
N GLU A 75 -8.67 -3.09 7.29
CA GLU A 75 -8.95 -3.21 5.87
C GLU A 75 -10.38 -2.71 5.57
N PRO A 76 -10.61 -2.01 4.43
CA PRO A 76 -11.91 -1.42 4.12
C PRO A 76 -13.07 -2.43 4.09
N SER A 77 -12.84 -3.72 3.79
CA SER A 77 -13.91 -4.73 3.81
C SER A 77 -14.36 -5.14 5.22
N CYS A 78 -13.56 -4.84 6.25
CA CYS A 78 -13.79 -5.23 7.64
C CYS A 78 -14.46 -4.14 8.49
N GLN A 79 -14.89 -3.02 7.88
CA GLN A 79 -15.45 -1.90 8.62
C GLN A 79 -16.98 -2.01 8.78
N PRO A 80 -17.58 -1.40 9.82
CA PRO A 80 -19.02 -1.50 10.05
C PRO A 80 -19.87 -0.92 8.91
N ASP A 81 -19.36 0.12 8.24
CA ASP A 81 -20.01 0.85 7.16
C ASP A 81 -19.74 0.26 5.77
N THR A 82 -18.93 -0.80 5.67
CA THR A 82 -18.69 -1.50 4.40
C THR A 82 -20.02 -2.03 3.85
N PRO A 83 -20.37 -1.73 2.58
CA PRO A 83 -21.52 -2.32 1.90
C PRO A 83 -21.48 -3.85 1.94
N ALA A 84 -22.63 -4.51 2.10
CA ALA A 84 -22.69 -5.95 2.33
C ALA A 84 -22.01 -6.77 1.21
N GLU A 85 -22.10 -6.30 -0.03
CA GLU A 85 -21.48 -6.91 -1.20
C GLU A 85 -19.95 -6.78 -1.26
N GLN A 86 -19.36 -5.94 -0.40
CA GLN A 86 -17.92 -5.65 -0.35
C GLN A 86 -17.26 -6.13 0.95
N ARG A 87 -18.00 -6.79 1.86
CA ARG A 87 -17.46 -7.36 3.10
C ARG A 87 -16.70 -8.67 2.82
N ALA A 88 -15.60 -8.89 3.54
CA ALA A 88 -14.83 -10.14 3.52
C ALA A 88 -15.51 -11.28 4.29
#